data_AF-A0AAE1HCP3-F1
#
_entry.id   AF-A0AAE1HCP3-F1
#
_cell.length_a   1.000
_cell.length_b   1.000
_cell.length_c   1.000
_cell.angle_alpha   90.00
_cell.angle_beta   90.00
_cell.angle_gamma   90.00
#
_symmetry.space_group_name_H-M   'P 1'
#
loop_
_entity.id
_entity.type
_entity.pdbx_description
1 polymer ?
#
loop_
_entity_poly.entity_id
_entity_poly.type
_entity_poly.pdbx_seq_one_letter_code
_entity_poly.pdbx_strand_id
1 'polypeptide(L)'
;MRGATAWRRRWRAAGRATVVDLARAEEDLLLYGLWVATICSLGGALLFCALAGVFAVINTATTPIGALTGVPGLYLWNTLAMLLDLGAVALWAVQFHQKLQFNVMTREDRENYWISTNMATFGASFWFVVGAAVVHVLNMTAIYFGTREPREKTAPAPMLEEKGNGAIMLY
;
A
#
# COMPACT_ATOMS: atom_id res chain seq x y z
N MET A 1 -15.36 51.03 9.64
CA MET A 1 -14.89 50.13 8.54
C MET A 1 -13.69 49.22 8.93
N ARG A 2 -13.52 48.79 10.20
CA ARG A 2 -12.39 47.92 10.62
C ARG A 2 -12.70 46.41 10.70
N GLY A 3 -13.98 46.01 10.62
CA GLY A 3 -14.38 44.59 10.75
C GLY A 3 -14.09 43.71 9.53
N ALA A 4 -14.19 44.27 8.32
CA ALA A 4 -14.06 43.49 7.08
C ALA A 4 -12.62 43.05 6.73
N THR A 5 -11.61 43.69 7.31
CA THR A 5 -10.19 43.32 7.08
C THR A 5 -9.69 42.28 8.09
N ALA A 6 -10.28 42.24 9.28
CA ALA A 6 -9.99 41.24 10.31
C ALA A 6 -10.51 39.86 9.90
N TRP A 7 -11.76 39.78 9.43
CA TRP A 7 -12.35 38.54 8.89
C TRP A 7 -11.53 37.99 7.71
N ARG A 8 -11.14 38.81 6.72
CA ARG A 8 -10.28 38.36 5.60
C ARG A 8 -8.88 37.91 5.99
N ARG A 9 -8.30 38.46 7.07
CA ARG A 9 -7.01 37.98 7.59
C ARG A 9 -7.18 36.64 8.30
N ARG A 10 -8.25 36.49 9.08
CA ARG A 10 -8.57 35.25 9.79
C ARG A 10 -8.84 34.09 8.82
N TRP A 11 -9.59 34.32 7.74
CA TRP A 11 -9.81 33.32 6.68
C TRP A 11 -8.52 32.95 5.93
N ARG A 12 -7.63 33.91 5.69
CA ARG A 12 -6.33 33.63 5.05
C ARG A 12 -5.34 32.93 5.97
N ALA A 13 -5.44 33.13 7.30
CA ALA A 13 -4.66 32.41 8.29
C ALA A 13 -5.20 30.99 8.52
N ALA A 14 -6.52 30.83 8.63
CA ALA A 14 -7.19 29.53 8.74
C ALA A 14 -6.97 28.67 7.48
N GLY A 15 -7.00 29.28 6.29
CA GLY A 15 -6.65 28.59 5.04
C GLY A 15 -5.17 28.22 4.89
N ARG A 16 -4.32 28.63 5.84
CA ARG A 16 -2.87 28.32 5.89
C ARG A 16 -2.48 27.33 6.97
N ALA A 17 -3.41 26.95 7.85
CA ALA A 17 -3.15 25.90 8.83
C ALA A 17 -3.00 24.58 8.09
N THR A 18 -1.79 24.03 8.10
CA THR A 18 -1.53 22.73 7.49
C THR A 18 -2.27 21.68 8.29
N VAL A 19 -2.70 20.58 7.66
CA VAL A 19 -3.23 19.40 8.39
C VAL A 19 -2.28 18.93 9.49
N VAL A 20 -0.97 19.13 9.33
CA VAL A 20 0.05 18.86 10.35
C VAL A 20 -0.04 19.81 11.54
N ASP A 21 -0.30 21.09 11.28
CA ASP A 21 -0.46 22.11 12.32
C ASP A 21 -1.74 21.85 13.11
N LEU A 22 -2.83 21.46 12.43
CA LEU A 22 -4.09 21.08 13.05
C LEU A 22 -3.96 19.78 13.85
N ALA A 23 -3.33 18.75 13.28
CA ALA A 23 -3.13 17.46 13.96
C ALA A 23 -2.21 17.57 15.18
N ARG A 24 -1.29 18.54 15.21
CA ARG A 24 -0.48 18.85 16.39
C ARG A 24 -1.19 19.74 17.41
N ALA A 25 -2.01 20.68 16.94
CA ALA A 25 -2.74 21.60 17.82
C ALA A 25 -3.91 20.91 18.53
N GLU A 26 -4.51 19.88 17.93
CA GLU A 26 -5.68 19.18 18.45
C GLU A 26 -5.34 17.74 18.90
N GLU A 27 -4.42 17.61 19.88
CA GLU A 27 -4.07 16.31 20.50
C GLU A 27 -5.29 15.56 21.08
N ASP A 28 -6.33 16.30 21.46
CA ASP A 28 -7.58 15.73 21.96
C ASP A 28 -8.40 15.04 20.86
N LEU A 29 -8.37 15.59 19.64
CA LEU A 29 -9.14 15.13 18.49
C LEU A 29 -8.49 13.90 17.85
N LEU A 30 -7.16 13.87 17.78
CA LEU A 30 -6.44 12.92 16.97
C LEU A 30 -5.14 12.47 17.63
N LEU A 31 -4.94 11.14 17.72
CA LEU A 31 -3.71 10.58 18.27
C LEU A 31 -2.59 10.69 17.25
N TYR A 32 -1.80 11.76 17.33
CA TYR A 32 -0.78 12.12 16.34
C TYR A 32 0.15 10.94 15.99
N GLY A 33 0.56 10.13 16.96
CA GLY A 33 1.39 8.94 16.73
C GLY A 33 0.72 7.89 15.83
N LEU A 34 -0.56 7.56 16.07
CA LEU A 34 -1.31 6.60 15.26
C LEU A 34 -1.54 7.13 13.84
N TRP A 35 -1.80 8.44 13.71
CA TRP A 35 -1.98 9.08 12.41
C TRP A 35 -0.70 9.09 11.57
N VAL A 36 0.43 9.47 12.16
CA VAL A 36 1.73 9.40 11.47
C VAL A 36 2.04 7.95 11.08
N ALA A 37 1.82 6.99 11.98
CA ALA A 37 2.02 5.58 11.69
C ALA A 37 1.14 5.10 10.52
N THR A 38 -0.12 5.53 10.47
CA THR A 38 -1.05 5.21 9.36
C THR A 38 -0.51 5.74 8.02
N ILE A 39 -0.03 6.99 7.99
CA ILE A 39 0.56 7.59 6.78
C ILE A 39 1.83 6.86 6.36
N CYS A 40 2.72 6.55 7.32
CA CYS A 40 3.92 5.78 7.06
C CYS A 40 3.61 4.39 6.50
N SER A 41 2.61 3.70 7.06
CA SER A 41 2.15 2.41 6.56
C SER A 41 1.61 2.50 5.14
N LEU A 42 0.77 3.48 4.82
CA LEU A 42 0.26 3.70 3.47
C LEU A 42 1.38 4.05 2.47
N GLY A 43 2.30 4.93 2.85
CA GLY A 43 3.46 5.26 2.02
C GLY A 43 4.35 4.06 1.75
N GLY A 44 4.57 3.22 2.76
CA GLY A 44 5.30 1.96 2.62
C GLY A 44 4.57 0.96 1.72
N ALA A 45 3.25 0.81 1.89
CA ALA A 45 2.43 -0.08 1.06
C ALA A 45 2.52 0.30 -0.43
N LEU A 46 2.38 1.60 -0.73
CA LEU A 46 2.53 2.12 -2.09
C LEU A 46 3.91 1.86 -2.68
N LEU A 47 4.97 2.03 -1.88
CA LEU A 47 6.34 1.76 -2.31
C LEU A 47 6.53 0.28 -2.69
N PHE A 48 6.09 -0.64 -1.83
CA PHE A 48 6.22 -2.08 -2.13
C PHE A 48 5.29 -2.54 -3.26
N CYS A 49 4.10 -1.94 -3.40
CA CYS A 49 3.21 -2.17 -4.52
C CYS A 49 3.87 -1.73 -5.85
N ALA A 50 4.51 -0.56 -5.87
CA ALA A 50 5.24 -0.09 -7.04
C ALA A 50 6.42 -1.01 -7.40
N LEU A 51 7.20 -1.45 -6.40
CA LEU A 51 8.28 -2.42 -6.60
C LEU A 51 7.75 -3.75 -7.16
N ALA A 52 6.64 -4.27 -6.62
CA ALA A 52 5.99 -5.47 -7.12
C ALA A 52 5.58 -5.31 -8.60
N GLY A 53 5.01 -4.16 -8.97
CA GLY A 53 4.65 -3.84 -10.34
C GLY A 53 5.85 -3.80 -11.30
N VAL A 54 6.94 -3.13 -10.90
CA VAL A 54 8.19 -3.08 -11.67
C VAL A 54 8.76 -4.48 -11.87
N PHE A 55 8.85 -5.29 -10.81
CA PHE A 55 9.35 -6.65 -10.92
C PHE A 55 8.42 -7.56 -11.73
N ALA A 56 7.10 -7.35 -11.72
CA ALA A 56 6.18 -8.10 -12.55
C ALA A 56 6.43 -7.85 -14.05
N VAL A 57 6.68 -6.59 -14.43
CA VAL A 57 7.05 -6.21 -15.81
C VAL A 57 8.40 -6.84 -16.19
N ILE A 58 9.39 -6.78 -15.30
CA ILE A 58 10.72 -7.39 -15.54
C ILE A 58 10.59 -8.91 -15.70
N ASN A 59 9.80 -9.60 -14.87
CA ASN A 59 9.53 -11.04 -14.99
C ASN A 59 8.81 -11.42 -16.29
N THR A 60 8.10 -10.47 -16.90
CA THR A 60 7.45 -10.68 -18.20
C THR A 60 8.47 -10.57 -19.34
N ALA A 61 9.42 -9.63 -19.24
CA ALA A 61 10.43 -9.40 -20.28
C ALA A 61 11.66 -10.32 -20.16
N THR A 62 11.96 -10.82 -18.97
CA THR A 62 13.15 -11.61 -18.65
C THR A 62 12.80 -12.82 -17.81
N THR A 63 13.65 -13.84 -17.76
CA THR A 63 13.48 -15.00 -16.87
C THR A 63 14.46 -14.91 -15.70
N PRO A 64 14.20 -14.08 -14.69
CA PRO A 64 15.08 -13.96 -13.53
C PRO A 64 15.01 -15.23 -12.67
N ILE A 65 16.16 -15.67 -12.19
CA ILE A 65 16.33 -16.90 -11.38
C ILE A 65 16.43 -16.56 -9.87
N GLY A 66 16.40 -15.27 -9.51
CA GLY A 66 16.62 -14.79 -8.14
C GLY A 66 15.37 -14.88 -7.25
N ALA A 67 15.57 -15.08 -5.94
CA ALA A 67 14.48 -15.14 -4.96
C ALA A 67 13.73 -13.80 -4.79
N LEU A 68 14.39 -12.66 -5.03
CA LEU A 68 13.79 -11.32 -4.88
C LEU A 68 13.21 -10.76 -6.18
N THR A 69 13.74 -11.20 -7.33
CA THR A 69 13.38 -10.67 -8.65
C THR A 69 12.54 -11.64 -9.46
N GLY A 70 12.54 -12.93 -9.12
CA GLY A 70 11.70 -13.95 -9.72
C GLY A 70 10.29 -14.03 -9.11
N VAL A 71 9.58 -15.09 -9.46
CA VAL A 71 8.22 -15.39 -8.98
C VAL A 71 8.10 -15.33 -7.44
N PRO A 72 9.03 -15.90 -6.63
CA PRO A 72 8.96 -15.77 -5.17
C PRO A 72 9.00 -14.32 -4.68
N GLY A 73 9.75 -13.46 -5.38
CA GLY A 73 9.84 -12.03 -5.09
C GLY A 73 8.50 -11.32 -5.29
N LEU A 74 7.74 -11.68 -6.32
CA LEU A 74 6.41 -11.10 -6.56
C LEU A 74 5.43 -11.37 -5.40
N TYR A 75 5.50 -12.54 -4.78
CA TYR A 75 4.73 -12.84 -3.57
C TYR A 75 5.25 -12.05 -2.37
N LEU A 76 6.57 -11.95 -2.20
CA LEU A 76 7.18 -11.19 -1.10
C LEU A 76 6.72 -9.72 -1.11
N TRP A 77 6.88 -9.03 -2.25
CA TRP A 77 6.56 -7.61 -2.36
C TRP A 77 5.06 -7.33 -2.23
N ASN A 78 4.19 -8.18 -2.80
CA ASN A 78 2.74 -8.06 -2.62
C ASN A 78 2.31 -8.33 -1.17
N THR A 79 2.93 -9.31 -0.50
CA THR A 79 2.60 -9.63 0.90
C THR A 79 3.01 -8.47 1.82
N LEU A 80 4.20 -7.90 1.62
CA LEU A 80 4.65 -6.73 2.38
C LEU A 80 3.72 -5.52 2.17
N ALA A 81 3.31 -5.24 0.94
CA ALA A 81 2.35 -4.18 0.64
C ALA A 81 1.01 -4.42 1.34
N MET A 82 0.46 -5.63 1.22
CA MET A 82 -0.80 -6.03 1.85
C MET A 82 -0.75 -5.91 3.38
N LEU A 83 0.33 -6.35 4.03
CA LEU A 83 0.48 -6.25 5.48
C LEU A 83 0.50 -4.79 5.95
N LEU A 84 1.10 -3.90 5.18
CA LEU A 84 1.12 -2.47 5.48
C LEU A 84 -0.24 -1.81 5.26
N ASP A 85 -0.99 -2.20 4.22
CA ASP A 85 -2.37 -1.76 4.02
C ASP A 85 -3.27 -2.21 5.17
N LEU A 86 -3.18 -3.49 5.57
CA LEU A 86 -3.92 -4.01 6.73
C LEU A 86 -3.51 -3.29 8.03
N GLY A 87 -2.21 -2.98 8.19
CA GLY A 87 -1.71 -2.18 9.30
C GLY A 87 -2.30 -0.78 9.32
N ALA A 88 -2.36 -0.10 8.17
CA ALA A 88 -2.98 1.22 8.05
C ALA A 88 -4.49 1.17 8.38
N VAL A 89 -5.21 0.15 7.90
CA VAL A 89 -6.62 -0.09 8.22
C VAL A 89 -6.81 -0.28 9.73
N ALA A 90 -5.98 -1.10 10.37
CA ALA A 90 -6.04 -1.37 11.80
C ALA A 90 -5.74 -0.11 12.63
N LEU A 91 -4.65 0.60 12.31
CA LEU A 91 -4.26 1.84 13.00
C LEU A 91 -5.37 2.90 12.89
N TRP A 92 -5.96 3.05 11.70
CA TRP A 92 -7.07 3.98 11.50
C TRP A 92 -8.34 3.56 12.24
N ALA A 93 -8.66 2.26 12.25
CA ALA A 93 -9.81 1.74 13.00
C ALA A 93 -9.66 1.94 14.51
N VAL A 94 -8.46 1.72 15.06
CA VAL A 94 -8.15 1.99 16.47
C VAL A 94 -8.34 3.48 16.77
N GLN A 95 -7.80 4.37 15.94
CA GLN A 95 -7.97 5.81 16.12
C GLN A 95 -9.44 6.23 16.04
N PHE A 96 -10.21 5.62 15.14
CA PHE A 96 -11.63 5.88 15.00
C PHE A 96 -12.40 5.53 16.27
N HIS A 97 -12.17 4.34 16.82
CA HIS A 97 -12.85 3.91 18.05
C HIS A 97 -12.33 4.61 19.31
N GLN A 98 -11.09 5.07 19.35
CA GLN A 98 -10.58 5.75 20.55
C GLN A 98 -11.02 7.21 20.63
N LYS A 99 -11.12 7.90 19.49
CA LYS A 99 -11.32 9.35 19.46
C LYS A 99 -12.50 9.77 18.58
N LEU A 100 -12.42 9.44 17.29
CA LEU A 100 -13.29 10.04 16.27
C LEU A 100 -14.77 9.62 16.42
N GLN A 101 -15.07 8.43 16.95
CA GLN A 101 -16.46 8.02 17.16
C GLN A 101 -17.18 8.86 18.23
N PHE A 102 -16.44 9.44 19.18
CA PHE A 102 -17.02 10.18 20.30
C PHE A 102 -17.12 11.67 20.03
N ASN A 103 -16.16 12.23 19.30
CA ASN A 103 -16.21 13.61 18.85
C ASN A 103 -15.29 13.85 17.64
N VAL A 104 -15.84 14.39 16.55
CA VAL A 104 -15.10 14.79 15.34
C VAL A 104 -14.99 16.32 15.23
N MET A 105 -15.54 17.06 16.20
CA MET A 105 -15.58 18.52 16.17
C MET A 105 -14.26 19.12 16.66
N THR A 106 -13.82 20.16 15.97
CA THR A 106 -12.70 21.01 16.38
C THR A 106 -13.01 21.71 17.70
N ARG A 107 -11.98 22.24 18.37
CA ARG A 107 -12.17 22.92 19.66
C ARG A 107 -13.17 24.07 19.59
N GLU A 108 -13.20 24.82 18.49
CA GLU A 108 -14.12 25.95 18.27
C GLU A 108 -15.59 25.50 18.21
N ASP A 109 -15.90 24.36 17.59
CA ASP A 109 -17.26 23.82 17.50
C ASP A 109 -17.74 23.26 18.85
N ARG A 110 -16.81 22.73 19.65
CA ARG A 110 -17.09 22.28 21.02
C ARG A 110 -17.40 23.44 21.97
N GLU A 111 -16.75 24.58 21.78
CA GLU A 111 -17.05 25.82 22.52
C GLU A 111 -18.46 26.35 22.20
N ASN A 112 -19.03 25.99 21.06
CA ASN A 112 -20.41 26.31 20.66
C ASN A 112 -21.46 25.26 21.11
N TYR A 113 -21.10 24.34 22.01
CA TYR A 113 -21.97 23.29 22.56
C TYR A 113 -22.53 22.30 21.52
N TRP A 114 -21.86 22.12 20.39
CA TRP A 114 -22.27 21.11 19.39
C TRP A 114 -21.81 19.70 19.80
N ILE A 115 -22.63 18.70 19.50
CA ILE A 115 -22.39 17.29 19.86
C ILE A 115 -22.38 16.46 18.56
N SER A 116 -21.32 15.67 18.35
CA SER A 116 -21.15 14.77 17.19
C SER A 116 -21.06 13.28 17.57
N THR A 117 -21.35 12.96 18.83
CA THR A 117 -21.17 11.63 19.40
C THR A 117 -21.93 10.56 18.59
N ASN A 118 -21.19 9.55 18.15
CA ASN A 118 -21.68 8.41 17.38
C ASN A 118 -22.31 8.74 16.01
N MET A 119 -22.07 9.94 15.47
CA MET A 119 -22.48 10.31 14.11
C MET A 119 -21.36 10.15 13.08
N ALA A 120 -20.15 9.79 13.52
CA ALA A 120 -19.01 9.58 12.64
C ALA A 120 -19.14 8.23 11.91
N THR A 121 -18.77 8.20 10.63
CA THR A 121 -18.69 6.98 9.81
C THR A 121 -17.39 6.94 9.03
N PHE A 122 -16.90 5.75 8.68
CA PHE A 122 -15.74 5.61 7.79
C PHE A 122 -16.02 6.22 6.42
N GLY A 123 -15.12 7.09 5.95
CA GLY A 123 -15.19 7.68 4.61
C GLY A 123 -14.81 6.69 3.50
N ALA A 124 -15.11 7.05 2.25
CA ALA A 124 -14.77 6.23 1.09
C ALA A 124 -13.26 5.93 0.95
N SER A 125 -12.39 6.87 1.37
CA SER A 125 -10.94 6.70 1.36
C SER A 125 -10.46 5.50 2.18
N PHE A 126 -11.11 5.21 3.30
CA PHE A 126 -10.81 4.04 4.11
C PHE A 126 -11.10 2.74 3.34
N TRP A 127 -12.25 2.68 2.67
CA TRP A 127 -12.66 1.52 1.88
C TRP A 127 -11.77 1.29 0.66
N PHE A 128 -11.16 2.34 0.08
CA PHE A 128 -10.16 2.16 -0.97
C PHE A 128 -8.91 1.42 -0.49
N VAL A 129 -8.46 1.64 0.75
CA VAL A 129 -7.33 0.91 1.33
C VAL A 129 -7.71 -0.55 1.58
N VAL A 130 -8.92 -0.81 2.08
CA VAL A 130 -9.46 -2.18 2.21
C VAL A 130 -9.53 -2.85 0.84
N GLY A 131 -9.98 -2.13 -0.19
CA GLY A 131 -9.99 -2.59 -1.57
C GLY A 131 -8.59 -2.91 -2.09
N ALA A 132 -7.59 -2.09 -1.78
CA ALA A 132 -6.19 -2.32 -2.14
C ALA A 132 -5.67 -3.64 -1.54
N ALA A 133 -5.97 -3.92 -0.27
CA ALA A 133 -5.62 -5.19 0.36
C ALA A 133 -6.26 -6.39 -0.36
N VAL A 134 -7.52 -6.28 -0.80
CA VAL A 134 -8.19 -7.32 -1.61
C VAL A 134 -7.51 -7.48 -2.97
N VAL A 135 -7.14 -6.37 -3.63
CA VAL A 135 -6.42 -6.41 -4.91
C VAL A 135 -5.06 -7.12 -4.77
N HIS A 136 -4.34 -6.96 -3.66
CA HIS A 136 -3.12 -7.72 -3.41
C HIS A 136 -3.37 -9.23 -3.34
N VAL A 137 -4.46 -9.67 -2.71
CA VAL A 137 -4.84 -11.09 -2.69
C VAL A 137 -5.17 -11.60 -4.10
N LEU A 138 -5.91 -10.82 -4.89
CA LEU A 138 -6.19 -11.14 -6.28
C LEU A 138 -4.92 -11.22 -7.12
N ASN A 139 -3.96 -10.31 -6.92
CA ASN A 139 -2.68 -10.32 -7.62
C ASN A 139 -1.88 -11.59 -7.30
N MET A 140 -1.78 -11.97 -6.02
CA MET A 140 -1.12 -13.22 -5.62
C MET A 140 -1.82 -14.46 -6.21
N THR A 141 -3.15 -14.44 -6.27
CA THR A 141 -3.94 -15.51 -6.88
C THR A 141 -3.66 -15.62 -8.39
N ALA A 142 -3.54 -14.49 -9.09
CA ALA A 142 -3.18 -14.46 -10.51
C ALA A 142 -1.76 -15.01 -10.74
N ILE A 143 -0.78 -14.62 -9.91
CA ILE A 143 0.58 -15.17 -9.97
C ILE A 143 0.54 -16.69 -9.77
N TYR A 144 -0.28 -17.17 -8.85
CA TYR A 144 -0.39 -18.59 -8.53
C TYR A 144 -0.92 -19.42 -9.69
N PHE A 145 -1.97 -18.94 -10.37
CA PHE A 145 -2.47 -19.61 -11.57
C PHE A 145 -1.49 -19.50 -12.74
N GLY A 146 -0.86 -18.34 -12.94
CA GLY A 146 0.10 -18.11 -14.02
C GLY A 146 1.43 -18.88 -13.88
N THR A 147 1.74 -19.39 -12.68
CA THR A 147 2.99 -20.15 -12.42
C THR A 147 2.77 -21.63 -12.16
N ARG A 148 1.50 -22.09 -12.18
CA ARG A 148 1.13 -23.50 -11.97
C ARG A 148 1.36 -24.38 -13.19
N GLU A 149 1.32 -23.84 -14.40
CA GLU A 149 1.73 -24.62 -15.57
C GLU A 149 3.25 -24.81 -15.49
N PRO A 150 3.75 -26.05 -15.33
CA PRO A 150 5.17 -26.29 -15.40
C PRO A 150 5.56 -25.89 -16.81
N ARG A 151 6.28 -24.77 -16.94
CA ARG A 151 7.01 -24.43 -18.15
C ARG A 151 7.81 -25.69 -18.45
N GLU A 152 7.35 -26.47 -19.43
CA GLU A 152 8.08 -27.61 -19.93
C GLU A 152 9.46 -27.05 -20.20
N LYS A 153 10.40 -27.43 -19.35
CA LYS A 153 11.80 -27.23 -19.65
C LYS A 153 11.96 -28.16 -20.84
N THR A 154 11.77 -27.62 -22.04
CA THR A 154 12.36 -28.16 -23.26
C THR A 154 13.85 -28.16 -22.94
N ALA A 155 14.30 -29.21 -22.24
CA ALA A 155 15.69 -29.53 -22.17
C ALA A 155 16.10 -29.59 -23.64
N PRO A 156 17.05 -28.76 -24.09
CA PRO A 156 17.59 -28.95 -25.43
C PRO A 156 17.96 -30.42 -25.49
N ALA A 157 17.31 -31.16 -26.40
CA ALA A 157 17.55 -32.59 -26.55
C ALA A 157 19.07 -32.78 -26.53
N PRO A 158 19.62 -33.70 -25.71
CA PRO A 158 21.04 -33.92 -25.68
C PRO A 158 21.47 -34.13 -27.13
N MET A 159 22.29 -33.21 -27.66
CA MET A 159 22.86 -33.37 -28.99
C MET A 159 23.54 -34.72 -28.93
N LEU A 160 22.95 -35.71 -29.61
CA LEU A 160 23.61 -36.98 -29.86
C LEU A 160 24.86 -36.59 -30.61
N GLU A 161 25.97 -36.53 -29.89
CA GLU A 161 27.30 -36.48 -30.46
C GLU A 161 27.35 -37.72 -31.33
N GLU A 162 27.14 -37.54 -32.64
CA GLU A 162 27.27 -38.58 -33.63
C GLU A 162 28.73 -38.98 -33.57
N LYS A 163 29.01 -39.95 -32.70
CA LYS A 163 30.31 -40.55 -32.50
C LYS A 163 30.68 -41.12 -33.85
N GLY A 164 31.42 -40.34 -34.62
CA GLY A 164 31.83 -40.69 -35.96
C GLY A 164 32.40 -42.09 -35.89
N ASN A 165 31.71 -43.01 -36.57
CA ASN A 165 32.21 -44.34 -36.88
C ASN A 165 33.42 -44.15 -37.80
N GLY A 166 34.53 -43.68 -37.23
CA GLY A 166 35.87 -43.86 -37.74
C GLY A 166 36.22 -45.33 -37.54
N ALA A 167 35.59 -46.18 -38.35
CA ALA A 167 36.09 -47.50 -38.64
C ALA A 167 37.44 -47.32 -39.35
N ILE A 168 38.49 -47.17 -38.54
CA ILE A 168 39.87 -47.34 -38.98
C ILE A 168 40.01 -48.82 -39.29
N MET A 169 39.83 -49.17 -40.56
CA MET A 169 40.18 -50.48 -41.07
C MET A 169 41.65 -50.43 -41.47
N LEU A 170 42.52 -50.99 -40.63
CA LEU A 170 43.88 -51.36 -41.02
C LEU A 170 43.97 -52.88 -41.01
N TYR A 171 43.78 -53.47 -42.19
CA TYR A 171 44.37 -54.74 -42.59
C TYR A 171 44.85 -54.61 -44.03
#